data_AF-A0A7C3ABH8-F1
#
_entry.id   AF-A0A7C3ABH8-F1
#
_cell.length_a   1.000
_cell.length_b   1.000
_cell.length_c   1.000
_cell.angle_alpha   90.00
_cell.angle_beta   90.00
_cell.angle_gamma   90.00
#
_symmetry.space_group_name_H-M   'P 1'
#
loop_
_entity.id
_entity.type
_entity.pdbx_description
1 polymer ?
#
loop_
_entity_poly.entity_id
_entity_poly.type
_entity_poly.pdbx_seq_one_letter_code
_entity_poly.pdbx_strand_id
1 'polypeptide(L)'
;MRWLALVLSVGWFLACSRGLPPSPLPREVGEARLQDVRTYEGETLFDYMDGGAELYHEYGFRRLWVGDYRSDSGELRAEVFEMEDPSGAFGLLTYEGGGKEVAIGDGGSLDNGTLCFRKGRYFCRVFGVGAVVPVAEAIAKGLEGEGAVPEVIRYLPEGVREYVYFRGPLALNNFYFLSHEDVLGLGDGAEGVAFRKGKGFVIVVKYPDPSRVERALHGLSMVLKGAREEEGILLCRSRRGWGAFKGEEGLLLLALDFPSPEEALRALSRR
;
A
#
# COMPACT_ATOMS: atom_id res chain seq x y z
N MET A 1 -51.59 -32.86 -38.43
CA MET A 1 -50.69 -31.82 -38.97
C MET A 1 -50.34 -30.85 -37.85
N ARG A 2 -49.12 -30.95 -37.30
CA ARG A 2 -48.51 -29.97 -36.39
C ARG A 2 -47.06 -29.84 -36.83
N TRP A 3 -46.69 -28.68 -37.34
CA TRP A 3 -45.31 -28.34 -37.69
C TRP A 3 -44.67 -27.64 -36.50
N LEU A 4 -43.53 -28.15 -36.05
CA LEU A 4 -42.64 -27.51 -35.08
C LEU A 4 -41.71 -26.56 -35.85
N ALA A 5 -41.73 -25.28 -35.49
CA ALA A 5 -40.73 -24.30 -35.92
C ALA A 5 -39.57 -24.29 -34.93
N LEU A 6 -38.37 -24.63 -35.41
CA LEU A 6 -37.12 -24.48 -34.67
C LEU A 6 -36.55 -23.10 -35.01
N VAL A 7 -36.46 -22.20 -34.02
CA VAL A 7 -35.74 -20.92 -34.16
C VAL A 7 -34.34 -21.14 -33.61
N LEU A 8 -33.35 -21.17 -34.51
CA LEU A 8 -31.93 -21.13 -34.17
C LEU A 8 -31.52 -19.66 -33.98
N SER A 9 -31.41 -19.23 -32.72
CA SER A 9 -30.78 -17.96 -32.37
C SER A 9 -29.27 -18.14 -32.34
N VAL A 10 -28.57 -17.70 -33.39
CA VAL A 10 -27.12 -17.56 -33.39
C VAL A 10 -26.77 -16.25 -32.67
N GLY A 11 -26.34 -16.35 -31.41
CA GLY A 11 -25.79 -15.23 -30.67
C GLY A 11 -24.34 -15.00 -31.06
N TRP A 12 -24.05 -13.89 -31.75
CA TRP A 12 -22.69 -13.38 -31.90
C TRP A 12 -22.23 -12.75 -30.58
N PHE A 13 -21.37 -13.45 -29.85
CA PHE A 13 -20.52 -12.83 -28.84
C PHE A 13 -19.28 -12.26 -29.54
N LEU A 14 -19.34 -10.98 -29.93
CA LEU A 14 -18.11 -10.21 -30.14
C LEU A 14 -17.53 -9.87 -28.77
N ALA A 15 -16.67 -10.75 -28.25
CA ALA A 15 -15.73 -10.38 -27.21
C ALA A 15 -14.66 -9.47 -27.85
N CYS A 16 -14.73 -8.16 -27.59
CA CYS A 16 -13.60 -7.28 -27.85
C CYS A 16 -12.44 -7.71 -26.95
N SER A 17 -11.48 -8.46 -27.49
CA SER A 17 -10.17 -8.63 -26.87
C SER A 17 -9.46 -7.27 -26.91
N ARG A 18 -9.64 -6.44 -25.88
CA ARG A 18 -8.78 -5.28 -25.67
C ARG A 18 -7.37 -5.84 -25.44
N GLY A 19 -6.48 -5.68 -26.42
CA GLY A 19 -5.07 -6.02 -26.25
C GLY A 19 -4.49 -5.29 -25.04
N LEU A 20 -3.50 -5.91 -24.39
CA LEU A 20 -2.81 -5.32 -23.25
C LEU A 20 -2.21 -3.96 -23.68
N PRO A 21 -2.29 -2.90 -22.84
CA PRO A 21 -1.56 -1.67 -23.07
C PRO A 21 -0.06 -1.92 -23.27
N PRO A 22 0.62 -1.06 -24.06
CA PRO A 22 2.05 -1.18 -24.27
C PRO A 22 2.82 -1.07 -22.96
N SER A 23 3.96 -1.75 -22.89
CA SER A 23 4.85 -1.66 -21.73
C SER A 23 5.40 -0.24 -21.56
N PRO A 24 5.44 0.30 -20.32
CA PRO A 24 6.07 1.58 -20.02
C PRO A 24 7.61 1.48 -19.93
N LEU A 25 8.18 0.28 -20.08
CA LEU A 25 9.62 0.06 -19.96
C LEU A 25 10.34 0.57 -21.22
N PRO A 26 11.32 1.50 -21.08
CA PRO A 26 12.09 1.99 -22.21
C PRO A 26 12.93 0.88 -22.85
N ARG A 27 12.94 0.79 -24.19
CA ARG A 27 13.72 -0.24 -24.89
C ARG A 27 15.23 -0.08 -24.67
N GLU A 28 15.70 1.16 -24.60
CA GLU A 28 17.12 1.49 -24.43
C GLU A 28 17.27 2.73 -23.53
N VAL A 29 18.25 2.70 -22.63
CA VAL A 29 18.64 3.84 -21.78
C VAL A 29 20.16 3.87 -21.67
N GLY A 30 20.81 4.79 -22.38
CA GLY A 30 22.27 4.82 -22.46
C GLY A 30 22.82 3.52 -23.06
N GLU A 31 23.60 2.77 -22.28
CA GLU A 31 24.11 1.42 -22.62
C GLU A 31 23.15 0.28 -22.25
N ALA A 32 22.15 0.52 -21.40
CA ALA A 32 21.22 -0.51 -20.97
C ALA A 32 20.22 -0.84 -22.09
N ARG A 33 20.06 -2.13 -22.40
CA ARG A 33 19.16 -2.67 -23.42
C ARG A 33 18.17 -3.64 -22.80
N LEU A 34 16.88 -3.36 -22.98
CA LEU A 34 15.79 -4.24 -22.55
C LEU A 34 15.83 -5.54 -23.36
N GLN A 35 15.94 -6.67 -22.66
CA GLN A 35 16.06 -8.00 -23.26
C GLN A 35 14.69 -8.64 -23.49
N ASP A 36 13.83 -8.60 -22.46
CA ASP A 36 12.50 -9.19 -22.47
C ASP A 36 11.56 -8.40 -21.56
N VAL A 37 10.25 -8.51 -21.81
CA VAL A 37 9.19 -7.94 -20.97
C VAL A 37 8.15 -9.01 -20.66
N ARG A 38 7.97 -9.29 -19.37
CA ARG A 38 6.87 -10.11 -18.87
C ARG A 38 5.79 -9.21 -18.29
N THR A 39 4.53 -9.60 -18.47
CA THR A 39 3.37 -8.87 -17.94
C THR A 39 2.52 -9.82 -17.11
N TYR A 40 2.08 -9.36 -15.95
CA TYR A 40 1.20 -10.08 -15.03
C TYR A 40 -0.03 -9.23 -14.72
N GLU A 41 -1.21 -9.85 -14.63
CA GLU A 41 -2.50 -9.22 -14.32
C GLU A 41 -3.31 -10.11 -13.36
N GLY A 42 -4.09 -9.50 -12.48
CA GLY A 42 -4.93 -10.25 -11.55
C GLY A 42 -4.14 -11.30 -10.76
N GLU A 43 -4.62 -12.54 -10.79
CA GLU A 43 -4.02 -13.65 -10.03
C GLU A 43 -2.68 -14.14 -10.60
N THR A 44 -2.27 -13.76 -11.82
CA THR A 44 -0.96 -14.19 -12.33
C THR A 44 0.20 -13.48 -11.62
N LEU A 45 -0.09 -12.49 -10.77
CA LEU A 45 0.93 -11.88 -9.92
C LEU A 45 1.53 -12.91 -8.94
N PHE A 46 0.74 -13.88 -8.49
CA PHE A 46 1.20 -14.94 -7.59
C PHE A 46 2.28 -15.82 -8.22
N ASP A 47 2.28 -15.97 -9.55
CA ASP A 47 3.34 -16.70 -10.27
C ASP A 47 4.69 -15.98 -10.19
N TYR A 48 4.66 -14.66 -9.98
CA TYR A 48 5.85 -13.83 -9.86
C TYR A 48 6.27 -13.59 -8.41
N MET A 49 5.30 -13.39 -7.52
CA MET A 49 5.50 -13.01 -6.12
C MET A 49 5.20 -14.18 -5.19
N ASP A 50 6.24 -14.91 -4.80
CA ASP A 50 6.23 -16.09 -3.91
C ASP A 50 5.63 -15.76 -2.51
N GLY A 51 4.29 -15.72 -2.42
CA GLY A 51 3.52 -15.36 -1.22
C GLY A 51 3.51 -13.87 -0.86
N GLY A 52 3.95 -13.00 -1.79
CA GLY A 52 4.00 -11.55 -1.59
C GLY A 52 2.90 -10.76 -2.31
N ALA A 53 2.13 -11.40 -3.18
CA ALA A 53 1.16 -10.73 -4.06
C ALA A 53 -0.02 -10.13 -3.28
N GLU A 54 -0.42 -10.72 -2.16
CA GLU A 54 -1.60 -10.33 -1.37
C GLU A 54 -1.52 -8.87 -0.90
N LEU A 55 -0.32 -8.42 -0.51
CA LEU A 55 -0.10 -7.03 -0.11
C LEU A 55 -0.33 -6.06 -1.28
N TYR A 56 0.07 -6.44 -2.48
CA TYR A 56 -0.11 -5.62 -3.68
C TYR A 56 -1.59 -5.56 -4.06
N HIS A 57 -2.30 -6.68 -3.94
CA HIS A 57 -3.76 -6.72 -4.11
C HIS A 57 -4.49 -5.85 -3.08
N GLU A 58 -4.06 -5.83 -1.82
CA GLU A 58 -4.62 -4.94 -0.79
C GLU A 58 -4.48 -3.46 -1.17
N TYR A 59 -3.43 -3.09 -1.91
CA TYR A 59 -3.24 -1.74 -2.44
C TYR A 59 -3.88 -1.47 -3.80
N GLY A 60 -4.69 -2.41 -4.32
CA GLY A 60 -5.42 -2.27 -5.57
C GLY A 60 -4.57 -2.59 -6.80
N PHE A 61 -3.75 -3.65 -6.75
CA PHE A 61 -2.96 -4.10 -7.89
C PHE A 61 -3.83 -4.31 -9.14
N ARG A 62 -3.37 -3.78 -10.28
CA ARG A 62 -3.97 -4.05 -11.59
C ARG A 62 -3.05 -4.89 -12.47
N ARG A 63 -1.78 -4.50 -12.56
CA ARG A 63 -0.84 -5.06 -13.52
C ARG A 63 0.60 -4.83 -13.10
N LEU A 64 1.48 -5.73 -13.50
CA LEU A 64 2.93 -5.60 -13.38
C LEU A 64 3.59 -5.80 -14.75
N TRP A 65 4.52 -4.93 -15.12
CA TRP A 65 5.52 -5.20 -16.15
C TRP A 65 6.89 -5.43 -15.53
N VAL A 66 7.56 -6.50 -15.92
CA VAL A 66 8.92 -6.85 -15.49
C VAL A 66 9.84 -6.86 -16.70
N GLY A 67 10.88 -6.02 -16.66
CA GLY A 67 11.89 -5.92 -17.70
C GLY A 67 13.28 -6.25 -17.18
N ASP A 68 13.98 -7.15 -17.87
CA ASP A 68 15.40 -7.42 -17.64
C ASP A 68 16.24 -6.61 -18.63
N TYR A 69 17.19 -5.84 -18.13
CA TYR A 69 18.12 -5.04 -18.91
C TYR A 69 19.53 -5.60 -18.79
N ARG A 70 20.26 -5.55 -19.91
CA ARG A 70 21.69 -5.84 -19.97
C ARG A 70 22.45 -4.60 -20.40
N SER A 71 23.58 -4.35 -19.75
CA SER A 71 24.59 -3.39 -20.20
C SER A 71 25.99 -3.95 -19.96
N ASP A 72 27.01 -3.23 -20.42
CA ASP A 72 28.41 -3.64 -20.24
C ASP A 72 28.82 -3.68 -18.75
N SER A 73 28.14 -2.88 -17.91
CA SER A 73 28.40 -2.79 -16.48
C SER A 73 27.63 -3.83 -15.64
N GLY A 74 26.64 -4.52 -16.20
CA GLY A 74 25.91 -5.58 -15.52
C GLY A 74 24.48 -5.79 -16.01
N GLU A 75 23.70 -6.51 -15.21
CA GLU A 75 22.28 -6.74 -15.45
C GLU A 75 21.45 -6.09 -14.34
N LEU A 76 20.31 -5.51 -14.73
CA LEU A 76 19.34 -4.92 -13.80
C LEU A 76 17.92 -5.31 -14.20
N ARG A 77 17.02 -5.29 -13.23
CA ARG A 77 15.60 -5.53 -13.40
C ARG A 77 14.83 -4.26 -13.07
N ALA A 78 13.83 -3.95 -13.88
CA ALA A 78 12.84 -2.92 -13.61
C ALA A 78 11.44 -3.55 -13.53
N GLU A 79 10.72 -3.20 -12.48
CA GLU A 79 9.34 -3.58 -12.22
C GLU A 79 8.49 -2.33 -12.20
N VAL A 80 7.41 -2.32 -12.96
CA VAL A 80 6.42 -1.24 -12.99
C VAL A 80 5.07 -1.81 -12.63
N PHE A 81 4.60 -1.51 -11.43
CA PHE A 81 3.29 -1.89 -10.92
C PHE A 81 2.28 -0.78 -11.22
N GLU A 82 1.23 -1.11 -11.95
CA GLU A 82 0.04 -0.26 -12.09
C GLU A 82 -0.94 -0.58 -10.97
N MET A 83 -1.28 0.46 -10.20
CA MET A 83 -2.27 0.37 -9.14
C MET A 83 -3.61 0.95 -9.59
N GLU A 84 -4.65 0.71 -8.78
CA GLU A 84 -5.99 1.24 -9.02
C GLU A 84 -6.01 2.77 -9.04
N ASP A 85 -5.29 3.36 -8.10
CA ASP A 85 -5.25 4.79 -7.84
C ASP A 85 -3.86 5.22 -7.32
N PRO A 86 -3.56 6.54 -7.22
CA PRO A 86 -2.29 7.03 -6.70
C PRO A 86 -1.98 6.70 -5.23
N SER A 87 -2.99 6.57 -4.37
CA SER A 87 -2.81 6.10 -2.99
C SER A 87 -2.28 4.67 -2.99
N GLY A 88 -2.71 3.89 -3.99
CA GLY A 88 -2.10 2.65 -4.53
C GLY A 88 -0.60 2.59 -4.35
N ALA A 89 0.04 3.37 -5.21
CA ALA A 89 1.48 3.45 -5.33
C ALA A 89 2.12 4.14 -4.11
N PHE A 90 1.42 5.07 -3.47
CA PHE A 90 1.90 5.71 -2.24
C PHE A 90 2.14 4.67 -1.13
N GLY A 91 1.17 3.78 -0.87
CA GLY A 91 1.28 2.76 0.17
C GLY A 91 2.43 1.78 -0.06
N LEU A 92 2.56 1.29 -1.30
CA LEU A 92 3.69 0.44 -1.66
C LEU A 92 5.04 1.13 -1.44
N LEU A 93 5.17 2.42 -1.77
CA LEU A 93 6.41 3.14 -1.49
C LEU A 93 6.70 3.28 0.02
N THR A 94 5.69 3.44 0.87
CA THR A 94 5.91 3.46 2.33
C THR A 94 6.37 2.11 2.89
N TYR A 95 6.06 1.01 2.19
CA TYR A 95 6.38 -0.35 2.62
C TYR A 95 7.68 -0.89 2.01
N GLU A 96 7.86 -0.74 0.70
CA GLU A 96 8.99 -1.24 -0.09
C GLU A 96 10.14 -0.23 -0.20
N GLY A 97 9.85 1.04 0.07
CA GLY A 97 10.85 2.10 0.08
C GLY A 97 11.72 2.08 1.35
N GLY A 98 12.74 2.92 1.36
CA GLY A 98 13.69 3.01 2.45
C GLY A 98 15.01 3.64 2.02
N GLY A 99 15.86 3.94 3.00
CA GLY A 99 17.18 4.52 2.77
C GLY A 99 17.12 6.00 2.39
N LYS A 100 17.85 6.40 1.35
CA LYS A 100 18.03 7.80 0.96
C LYS A 100 16.91 8.24 0.03
N GLU A 101 16.22 9.33 0.37
CA GLU A 101 15.24 9.97 -0.53
C GLU A 101 15.88 10.45 -1.83
N VAL A 102 15.16 10.27 -2.94
CA VAL A 102 15.56 10.71 -4.29
C VAL A 102 14.40 11.44 -4.99
N ALA A 103 14.73 12.46 -5.78
CA ALA A 103 13.77 13.29 -6.51
C ALA A 103 13.41 12.67 -7.88
N ILE A 104 12.82 11.48 -7.87
CA ILE A 104 12.35 10.78 -9.07
C ILE A 104 10.84 10.55 -8.96
N GLY A 105 10.12 10.86 -10.04
CA GLY A 105 8.66 10.79 -10.07
C GLY A 105 8.02 11.77 -9.08
N ASP A 106 7.06 11.28 -8.31
CA ASP A 106 6.37 12.04 -7.26
C ASP A 106 6.92 11.73 -5.86
N GLY A 107 8.08 11.06 -5.79
CA GLY A 107 8.76 10.64 -4.57
C GLY A 107 9.40 9.27 -4.75
N GLY A 108 10.61 9.10 -4.24
CA GLY A 108 11.33 7.84 -4.30
C GLY A 108 12.42 7.72 -3.26
N SER A 109 13.01 6.54 -3.19
CA SER A 109 14.07 6.19 -2.26
C SER A 109 15.07 5.23 -2.90
N LEU A 110 16.32 5.31 -2.46
CA LEU A 110 17.42 4.44 -2.88
C LEU A 110 18.05 3.81 -1.64
N ASP A 111 18.03 2.49 -1.58
CA ASP A 111 18.69 1.71 -0.54
C ASP A 111 19.40 0.49 -1.14
N ASN A 112 20.66 0.29 -0.78
CA ASN A 112 21.44 -0.90 -1.16
C ASN A 112 21.35 -1.30 -2.64
N GLY A 113 21.34 -0.33 -3.56
CA GLY A 113 21.25 -0.57 -5.01
C GLY A 113 19.84 -0.85 -5.55
N THR A 114 18.81 -0.76 -4.70
CA THR A 114 17.39 -0.83 -5.07
C THR A 114 16.77 0.56 -5.01
N LEU A 115 16.24 1.02 -6.14
CA LEU A 115 15.55 2.29 -6.28
C LEU A 115 14.05 2.04 -6.41
N CYS A 116 13.29 2.53 -5.43
CA CYS A 116 11.83 2.52 -5.44
C CYS A 116 11.32 3.95 -5.68
N PHE A 117 10.31 4.12 -6.53
CA PHE A 117 9.66 5.42 -6.70
C PHE A 117 8.21 5.26 -7.10
N ARG A 118 7.44 6.34 -7.00
CA ARG A 118 6.07 6.40 -7.53
C ARG A 118 5.90 7.49 -8.57
N LYS A 119 5.00 7.28 -9.53
CA LYS A 119 4.53 8.30 -10.46
C LYS A 119 3.05 8.08 -10.75
N GLY A 120 2.17 9.01 -10.38
CA GLY A 120 0.72 8.79 -10.48
C GLY A 120 0.28 7.55 -9.71
N ARG A 121 -0.41 6.63 -10.42
CA ARG A 121 -0.83 5.31 -9.91
C ARG A 121 0.23 4.22 -10.04
N TYR A 122 1.44 4.55 -10.48
CA TYR A 122 2.49 3.56 -10.71
C TYR A 122 3.47 3.53 -9.53
N PHE A 123 3.72 2.34 -9.00
CA PHE A 123 4.85 2.05 -8.12
C PHE A 123 5.92 1.34 -8.95
N CYS A 124 7.17 1.79 -8.86
CA CYS A 124 8.27 1.28 -9.67
C CYS A 124 9.43 0.87 -8.78
N ARG A 125 10.06 -0.25 -9.11
CA ARG A 125 11.26 -0.76 -8.43
C ARG A 125 12.31 -1.14 -9.46
N VAL A 126 13.52 -0.62 -9.32
CA VAL A 126 14.66 -0.90 -10.20
C VAL A 126 15.85 -1.33 -9.35
N PHE A 127 16.41 -2.50 -9.63
CA PHE A 127 17.51 -3.07 -8.84
C PHE A 127 18.44 -3.92 -9.69
N GLY A 128 19.67 -4.10 -9.22
CA GLY A 128 20.72 -4.85 -9.92
C GLY A 128 22.00 -4.02 -10.03
N VAL A 129 22.77 -4.25 -11.09
CA VAL A 129 24.07 -3.61 -11.30
C VAL A 129 24.02 -2.77 -12.58
N GLY A 130 24.65 -1.59 -12.53
CA GLY A 130 24.78 -0.69 -13.68
C GLY A 130 23.79 0.48 -13.64
N ALA A 131 23.02 0.67 -14.70
CA ALA A 131 22.23 1.88 -14.98
C ALA A 131 20.90 1.99 -14.18
N VAL A 132 20.88 1.65 -12.88
CA VAL A 132 19.67 1.67 -12.04
C VAL A 132 18.98 3.04 -12.02
N VAL A 133 19.73 4.11 -11.71
CA VAL A 133 19.17 5.48 -11.65
C VAL A 133 18.71 5.97 -13.03
N PRO A 134 19.53 5.89 -14.11
CA PRO A 134 19.09 6.30 -15.44
C PRO A 134 17.82 5.57 -15.93
N VAL A 135 17.71 4.26 -15.68
CA VAL A 135 16.53 3.48 -16.07
C VAL A 135 15.30 3.93 -15.28
N ALA A 136 15.43 4.16 -13.97
CA ALA A 136 14.35 4.68 -13.15
C ALA A 136 13.86 6.07 -13.63
N GLU A 137 14.78 6.99 -13.93
CA GLU A 137 14.45 8.31 -14.47
C GLU A 137 13.75 8.24 -15.83
N ALA A 138 14.21 7.35 -16.71
CA ALA A 138 13.60 7.14 -18.02
C ALA A 138 12.18 6.58 -17.91
N ILE A 139 11.95 5.62 -17.00
CA ILE A 139 10.60 5.11 -16.69
C ILE A 139 9.73 6.24 -16.14
N ALA A 140 10.20 6.98 -15.13
CA ALA A 140 9.44 8.08 -14.52
C ALA A 140 9.01 9.14 -15.53
N LYS A 141 9.86 9.46 -16.51
CA LYS A 141 9.57 10.42 -17.59
C LYS A 141 8.53 9.89 -18.59
N GLY A 142 8.48 8.57 -18.80
CA GLY A 142 7.52 7.92 -19.70
C GLY A 142 6.14 7.69 -19.08
N LEU A 143 6.01 7.81 -17.76
CA LEU A 143 4.76 7.61 -17.04
C LEU A 143 3.97 8.92 -16.90
N GLU A 144 2.65 8.83 -17.13
CA GLU A 144 1.73 9.95 -16.98
C GLU A 144 1.01 9.94 -15.63
N GLY A 145 0.44 11.10 -15.28
CA GLY A 145 -0.35 11.31 -14.07
C GLY A 145 0.42 11.99 -12.94
N GLU A 146 -0.34 12.43 -11.95
CA GLU A 146 0.19 13.05 -10.73
C GLU A 146 -0.13 12.16 -9.54
N GLY A 147 0.86 11.96 -8.68
CA GLY A 147 0.71 11.24 -7.44
C GLY A 147 -0.12 12.04 -6.45
N ALA A 148 -0.97 11.37 -5.68
CA ALA A 148 -1.66 11.96 -4.55
C ALA A 148 -1.05 11.46 -3.25
N VAL A 149 -0.94 12.34 -2.27
CA VAL A 149 -0.62 11.96 -0.89
C VAL A 149 -1.94 11.70 -0.17
N PRO A 150 -2.18 10.50 0.39
CA PRO A 150 -3.41 10.21 1.13
C PRO A 150 -3.65 11.23 2.24
N GLU A 151 -4.91 11.63 2.44
CA GLU A 151 -5.26 12.67 3.41
C GLU A 151 -4.81 12.30 4.83
N VAL A 152 -4.85 11.01 5.18
CA VAL A 152 -4.48 10.52 6.51
C VAL A 152 -3.02 10.80 6.88
N ILE A 153 -2.14 11.07 5.90
CA ILE A 153 -0.74 11.42 6.14
C ILE A 153 -0.60 12.75 6.89
N ARG A 154 -1.60 13.66 6.82
CA ARG A 154 -1.57 14.91 7.60
C ARG A 154 -1.58 14.70 9.12
N TYR A 155 -1.94 13.50 9.58
CA TYR A 155 -1.94 13.14 11.00
C TYR A 155 -0.60 12.56 11.46
N LEU A 156 0.36 12.39 10.54
CA LEU A 156 1.71 12.01 10.87
C LEU A 156 2.43 13.19 11.56
N PRO A 157 3.05 13.01 12.73
CA PRO A 157 3.83 14.05 13.37
C PRO A 157 5.04 14.45 12.51
N GLU A 158 5.44 15.72 12.61
CA GLU A 158 6.63 16.23 11.93
C GLU A 158 7.88 15.45 12.37
N GLY A 159 8.75 15.14 11.41
CA GLY A 159 10.00 14.42 11.65
C GLY A 159 9.88 12.90 11.74
N VAL A 160 8.67 12.33 11.72
CA VAL A 160 8.50 10.87 11.61
C VAL A 160 8.84 10.44 10.18
N ARG A 161 9.86 9.58 10.05
CA ARG A 161 10.34 9.06 8.76
C ARG A 161 9.95 7.62 8.49
N GLU A 162 9.74 6.83 9.54
CA GLU A 162 9.36 5.42 9.45
C GLU A 162 7.88 5.29 9.80
N TYR A 163 7.08 5.09 8.77
CA TYR A 163 5.63 4.90 8.87
C TYR A 163 5.15 4.03 7.70
N VAL A 164 4.00 3.37 7.89
CA VAL A 164 3.29 2.68 6.82
C VAL A 164 1.93 3.34 6.62
N TYR A 165 1.57 3.62 5.37
CA TYR A 165 0.19 3.90 4.99
C TYR A 165 -0.48 2.59 4.59
N PHE A 166 -1.61 2.24 5.21
CA PHE A 166 -2.30 0.97 4.97
C PHE A 166 -3.75 1.21 4.53
N ARG A 167 -4.27 0.27 3.72
CA ARG A 167 -5.68 0.20 3.27
C ARG A 167 -6.37 -1.11 3.66
N GLY A 168 -5.64 -2.00 4.33
CA GLY A 168 -6.17 -3.26 4.83
C GLY A 168 -5.31 -3.83 5.95
N PRO A 169 -5.73 -4.97 6.51
CA PRO A 169 -5.09 -5.59 7.66
C PRO A 169 -3.71 -6.17 7.37
N LEU A 170 -3.38 -6.55 6.13
CA LEU A 170 -2.07 -7.15 5.81
C LEU A 170 -0.94 -6.15 5.97
N ALA A 171 -1.05 -4.96 5.35
CA ALA A 171 -0.06 -3.91 5.47
C ALA A 171 0.12 -3.46 6.93
N LEU A 172 -1.00 -3.30 7.66
CA LEU A 172 -0.94 -2.96 9.08
C LEU A 172 -0.23 -4.06 9.87
N ASN A 173 -0.60 -5.33 9.70
CA ASN A 173 -0.05 -6.44 10.48
C ASN A 173 1.43 -6.69 10.21
N ASN A 174 1.90 -6.42 8.99
CA ASN A 174 3.33 -6.50 8.67
C ASN A 174 4.16 -5.44 9.43
N PHE A 175 3.58 -4.26 9.71
CA PHE A 175 4.23 -3.21 10.50
C PHE A 175 4.02 -3.39 12.01
N TYR A 176 2.77 -3.60 12.41
CA TYR A 176 2.33 -3.89 13.77
C TYR A 176 1.22 -4.94 13.73
N PHE A 177 1.55 -6.17 14.14
CA PHE A 177 0.55 -7.24 14.27
C PHE A 177 -0.50 -6.87 15.33
N LEU A 178 -1.72 -6.59 14.87
CA LEU A 178 -2.87 -6.22 15.70
C LEU A 178 -3.78 -7.42 15.94
N SER A 179 -4.23 -8.09 14.88
CA SER A 179 -5.15 -9.24 14.94
C SER A 179 -5.16 -10.01 13.61
N HIS A 180 -5.57 -11.27 13.66
CA HIS A 180 -5.86 -12.06 12.44
C HIS A 180 -7.19 -11.65 11.80
N GLU A 181 -8.08 -11.02 12.58
CA GLU A 181 -9.37 -10.50 12.11
C GLU A 181 -9.26 -9.01 11.77
N ASP A 182 -10.11 -8.53 10.86
CA ASP A 182 -10.24 -7.12 10.53
C ASP A 182 -11.02 -6.36 11.62
N VAL A 183 -10.43 -6.25 12.81
CA VAL A 183 -11.04 -5.60 13.98
C VAL A 183 -11.22 -4.09 13.81
N LEU A 184 -10.59 -3.50 12.79
CA LEU A 184 -10.70 -2.08 12.45
C LEU A 184 -11.61 -1.84 11.24
N GLY A 185 -12.21 -2.87 10.64
CA GLY A 185 -13.08 -2.72 9.46
C GLY A 185 -12.39 -2.02 8.28
N LEU A 186 -11.11 -2.31 8.05
CA LEU A 186 -10.31 -1.72 6.97
C LEU A 186 -10.83 -2.14 5.59
N GLY A 187 -11.33 -3.37 5.47
CA GLY A 187 -11.88 -3.92 4.23
C GLY A 187 -13.08 -3.15 3.68
N ASP A 188 -13.74 -2.32 4.51
CA ASP A 188 -14.87 -1.50 4.08
C ASP A 188 -14.43 -0.17 3.42
N GLY A 189 -13.13 -0.01 3.11
CA GLY A 189 -12.55 1.19 2.49
C GLY A 189 -12.02 2.21 3.49
N ALA A 190 -11.70 1.79 4.72
CA ALA A 190 -10.95 2.63 5.65
C ALA A 190 -9.46 2.61 5.31
N GLU A 191 -8.77 3.70 5.61
CA GLU A 191 -7.34 3.86 5.35
C GLU A 191 -6.66 4.38 6.61
N GLY A 192 -5.36 4.16 6.75
CA GLY A 192 -4.67 4.59 7.95
C GLY A 192 -3.17 4.80 7.78
N VAL A 193 -2.58 5.39 8.81
CA VAL A 193 -1.13 5.50 8.96
C VAL A 193 -0.71 4.93 10.30
N ALA A 194 0.34 4.12 10.30
CA ALA A 194 0.95 3.57 11.51
C ALA A 194 2.42 3.96 11.59
N PHE A 195 2.88 4.35 12.77
CA PHE A 195 4.25 4.79 13.00
C PHE A 195 4.71 4.53 14.44
N ARG A 196 6.02 4.56 14.67
CA ARG A 196 6.60 4.44 16.02
C ARG A 196 6.67 5.81 16.70
N LYS A 197 6.30 5.86 17.98
CA LYS A 197 6.46 7.05 18.84
C LYS A 197 7.06 6.62 20.18
N GLY A 198 8.33 6.96 20.40
CA GLY A 198 9.07 6.50 21.57
C GLY A 198 9.20 4.98 21.59
N LYS A 199 8.69 4.33 22.65
CA LYS A 199 8.69 2.87 22.79
C LYS A 199 7.42 2.17 22.26
N GLY A 200 6.40 2.94 21.90
CA GLY A 200 5.11 2.43 21.44
C GLY A 200 4.85 2.70 19.96
N PHE A 201 3.65 2.32 19.55
CA PHE A 201 3.13 2.49 18.19
C PHE A 201 1.89 3.38 18.24
N VAL A 202 1.75 4.23 17.23
CA VAL A 202 0.54 5.02 17.01
C VAL A 202 -0.04 4.62 15.67
N ILE A 203 -1.34 4.36 15.66
CA ILE A 203 -2.12 4.05 14.47
C ILE A 203 -3.26 5.06 14.38
N VAL A 204 -3.42 5.70 13.23
CA VAL A 204 -4.53 6.59 12.93
C VAL A 204 -5.30 6.00 11.75
N VAL A 205 -6.57 5.69 11.96
CA VAL A 205 -7.47 5.17 10.93
C VAL A 205 -8.49 6.25 10.59
N LYS A 206 -8.69 6.50 9.31
CA LYS A 206 -9.73 7.37 8.78
C LYS A 206 -10.80 6.51 8.12
N TYR A 207 -12.05 6.74 8.50
CA TYR A 207 -13.20 6.06 7.92
C TYR A 207 -13.91 6.93 6.89
N PRO A 208 -14.41 6.36 5.79
CA PRO A 208 -15.28 7.08 4.85
C PRO A 208 -16.58 7.58 5.49
N ASP A 209 -17.09 6.84 6.47
CA ASP A 209 -18.29 7.15 7.24
C ASP A 209 -17.93 7.26 8.74
N PRO A 210 -18.11 8.43 9.37
CA PRO A 210 -17.83 8.61 10.79
C PRO A 210 -18.54 7.64 11.72
N SER A 211 -19.70 7.10 11.33
CA SER A 211 -20.44 6.11 12.13
C SER A 211 -19.67 4.79 12.35
N ARG A 212 -18.64 4.54 11.54
CA ARG A 212 -17.77 3.36 11.65
C ARG A 212 -16.79 3.42 12.81
N VAL A 213 -16.44 4.62 13.27
CA VAL A 213 -15.52 4.79 14.42
C VAL A 213 -16.09 4.11 15.65
N GLU A 214 -17.36 4.36 15.96
CA GLU A 214 -18.05 3.75 17.10
C GLU A 214 -18.13 2.22 16.97
N ARG A 215 -18.35 1.71 15.75
CA ARG A 215 -18.37 0.26 15.50
C ARG A 215 -17.00 -0.37 15.75
N ALA A 216 -15.93 0.26 15.29
CA ALA A 216 -14.57 -0.21 15.50
C ALA A 216 -14.17 -0.15 16.98
N LEU A 217 -14.50 0.94 17.69
CA LEU A 217 -14.29 1.05 19.14
C LEU A 217 -15.06 -0.02 19.91
N HIS A 218 -16.32 -0.26 19.54
CA HIS A 218 -17.12 -1.31 20.14
C HIS A 218 -16.49 -2.69 19.90
N GLY A 219 -16.10 -3.02 18.67
CA GLY A 219 -15.41 -4.26 18.34
C GLY A 219 -14.13 -4.46 19.15
N LEU A 220 -13.30 -3.40 19.26
CA LEU A 220 -12.11 -3.38 20.10
C LEU A 220 -12.44 -3.64 21.58
N SER A 221 -13.46 -2.97 22.13
CA SER A 221 -13.86 -3.16 23.53
C SER A 221 -14.25 -4.61 23.86
N MET A 222 -14.80 -5.35 22.89
CA MET A 222 -15.21 -6.74 23.05
C MET A 222 -14.02 -7.71 23.08
N VAL A 223 -12.90 -7.38 22.42
CA VAL A 223 -11.69 -8.21 22.38
C VAL A 223 -10.66 -7.81 23.45
N LEU A 224 -10.67 -6.54 23.87
CA LEU A 224 -9.74 -5.99 24.85
C LEU A 224 -10.21 -6.28 26.29
N LYS A 225 -9.74 -7.40 26.84
CA LYS A 225 -10.05 -7.80 28.22
C LYS A 225 -9.57 -6.75 29.23
N GLY A 226 -10.46 -6.33 30.11
CA GLY A 226 -10.15 -5.39 31.20
C GLY A 226 -9.97 -3.95 30.75
N ALA A 227 -10.47 -3.58 29.57
CA ALA A 227 -10.54 -2.19 29.13
C ALA A 227 -11.41 -1.36 30.10
N ARG A 228 -10.97 -0.13 30.36
CA ARG A 228 -11.70 0.89 31.12
C ARG A 228 -11.96 2.05 30.20
N GLU A 229 -13.14 2.64 30.30
CA GLU A 229 -13.47 3.85 29.57
C GLU A 229 -13.34 5.06 30.50
N GLU A 230 -12.52 6.02 30.09
CA GLU A 230 -12.29 7.26 30.83
C GLU A 230 -12.37 8.42 29.82
N GLU A 231 -13.33 9.34 29.99
CA GLU A 231 -13.50 10.52 29.13
C GLU A 231 -13.60 10.21 27.62
N GLY A 232 -14.25 9.10 27.25
CA GLY A 232 -14.38 8.66 25.85
C GLY A 232 -13.11 8.02 25.27
N ILE A 233 -12.15 7.66 26.12
CA ILE A 233 -10.95 6.92 25.76
C ILE A 233 -11.03 5.52 26.39
N LEU A 234 -10.86 4.49 25.56
CA LEU A 234 -10.68 3.12 26.05
C LEU A 234 -9.22 2.91 26.41
N LEU A 235 -8.93 2.55 27.66
CA LEU A 235 -7.60 2.26 28.19
C LEU A 235 -7.51 0.79 28.60
N CYS A 236 -6.49 0.07 28.14
CA CYS A 236 -6.33 -1.34 28.46
C CYS A 236 -4.85 -1.77 28.49
N ARG A 237 -4.60 -3.04 28.83
CA ARG A 237 -3.30 -3.67 28.59
C ARG A 237 -3.17 -4.03 27.11
N SER A 238 -2.03 -3.70 26.51
CA SER A 238 -1.67 -4.15 25.17
C SER A 238 -0.68 -5.32 25.25
N ARG A 239 -0.19 -5.81 24.10
CA ARG A 239 0.74 -6.94 24.04
C ARG A 239 2.01 -6.71 24.87
N ARG A 240 2.55 -5.49 24.86
CA ARG A 240 3.79 -5.10 25.54
C ARG A 240 3.66 -3.78 26.29
N GLY A 241 2.57 -3.60 27.05
CA GLY A 241 2.40 -2.42 27.89
C GLY A 241 0.95 -1.98 28.00
N TRP A 242 0.72 -0.71 27.71
CA TRP A 242 -0.57 -0.04 27.77
C TRP A 242 -1.03 0.36 26.38
N GLY A 243 -2.34 0.22 26.16
CA GLY A 243 -3.05 0.65 24.98
C GLY A 243 -4.10 1.69 25.31
N ALA A 244 -4.23 2.72 24.47
CA ALA A 244 -5.30 3.71 24.56
C ALA A 244 -5.94 3.91 23.18
N PHE A 245 -7.27 4.04 23.13
CA PHE A 245 -8.05 4.12 21.90
C PHE A 245 -9.06 5.26 22.01
N LYS A 246 -9.13 6.11 20.99
CA LYS A 246 -10.02 7.28 20.97
C LYS A 246 -10.65 7.46 19.60
N GLY A 247 -11.96 7.63 19.55
CA GLY A 247 -12.69 8.07 18.37
C GLY A 247 -12.81 9.59 18.33
N GLU A 248 -12.60 10.21 17.18
CA GLU A 248 -12.76 11.66 17.00
C GLU A 248 -12.93 12.03 15.52
N GLU A 249 -14.01 12.74 15.16
CA GLU A 249 -14.19 13.34 13.82
C GLU A 249 -14.01 12.37 12.64
N GLY A 250 -14.52 11.13 12.76
CA GLY A 250 -14.37 10.10 11.71
C GLY A 250 -12.99 9.43 11.69
N LEU A 251 -12.15 9.69 12.70
CA LEU A 251 -10.90 9.02 12.95
C LEU A 251 -10.99 8.09 14.15
N LEU A 252 -10.20 7.02 14.11
CA LEU A 252 -9.86 6.20 15.26
C LEU A 252 -8.36 6.30 15.50
N LEU A 253 -7.96 6.73 16.69
CA LEU A 253 -6.58 6.81 17.12
C LEU A 253 -6.29 5.67 18.11
N LEU A 254 -5.18 4.97 17.89
CA LEU A 254 -4.69 3.90 18.75
C LEU A 254 -3.26 4.23 19.17
N ALA A 255 -2.99 4.15 20.46
CA ALA A 255 -1.67 4.15 21.04
C ALA A 255 -1.44 2.78 21.66
N LEU A 256 -0.39 2.07 21.27
CA LEU A 256 -0.17 0.67 21.63
C LEU A 256 1.25 0.44 22.14
N ASP A 257 1.38 -0.45 23.12
CA ASP A 257 2.66 -0.91 23.68
C ASP A 257 3.48 0.21 24.35
N PHE A 258 2.79 1.17 24.98
CA PHE A 258 3.44 2.20 25.79
C PHE A 258 3.77 1.70 27.20
N PRO A 259 4.87 2.18 27.82
CA PRO A 259 5.28 1.74 29.16
C PRO A 259 4.27 2.01 30.28
N SER A 260 3.49 3.09 30.19
CA SER A 260 2.51 3.50 31.20
C SER A 260 1.19 3.98 30.57
N PRO A 261 0.08 4.01 31.34
CA PRO A 261 -1.17 4.61 30.88
C PRO A 261 -1.00 6.07 30.44
N GLU A 262 -0.25 6.85 31.20
CA GLU A 262 -0.04 8.28 30.94
C GLU A 262 0.75 8.49 29.65
N GLU A 263 1.72 7.62 29.34
CA GLU A 263 2.42 7.63 28.06
C GLU A 263 1.49 7.27 26.89
N ALA A 264 0.63 6.27 27.05
CA ALA A 264 -0.36 5.91 26.02
C ALA A 264 -1.33 7.07 25.73
N LEU A 265 -1.86 7.71 26.78
CA LEU A 265 -2.75 8.87 26.66
C LEU A 265 -2.05 10.07 26.00
N ARG A 266 -0.80 10.37 26.38
CA ARG A 266 0.02 11.41 25.71
C ARG A 266 0.34 11.07 24.27
N ALA A 267 0.39 9.80 23.90
CA ALA A 267 0.65 9.43 22.51
C ALA A 267 -0.53 9.79 21.59
N LEU A 268 -1.77 9.78 22.10
CA LEU A 268 -2.99 10.16 21.39
C LEU A 268 -3.15 11.68 21.22
N SER A 269 -2.45 12.51 22.01
CA SER A 269 -2.55 13.96 21.86
C SER A 269 -1.88 14.43 20.57
N ARG A 270 -2.61 15.22 19.77
CA ARG A 270 -2.16 15.81 18.49
C ARG A 270 -1.14 16.96 18.66
N ARG A 271 -0.41 17.01 19.78
CA ARG A 271 0.62 18.03 20.10
C ARG A 271 1.95 17.37 20.41
#